data_AF-A0A838TNL5-F1
#
_entry.id   AF-A0A838TNL5-F1
#
_cell.length_a   1.000
_cell.length_b   1.000
_cell.length_c   1.000
_cell.angle_alpha   90.00
_cell.angle_beta   90.00
_cell.angle_gamma   90.00
#
_symmetry.space_group_name_H-M   'P 1'
#
loop_
_entity.id
_entity.type
_entity.pdbx_description
1 polymer ?
#
loop_
_entity_poly.entity_id
_entity_poly.type
_entity_poly.pdbx_seq_one_letter_code
_entity_poly.pdbx_strand_id
1 'polypeptide(L)'
;MAGIEVIGNTKVAKIWKNGVATSLSDGTKDASAYSVFVSGSDVYVAGKEEAGSITIAKLWKNGVATSLSTANSGALGVFVKSQ
;
A
#
# COMPACT_ATOMS: atom_id res chain seq x y z
N MET A 1 8.40 -1.80 -8.09
CA MET A 1 7.11 -1.22 -8.54
C MET A 1 6.06 -1.46 -7.47
N ALA A 2 5.01 -0.63 -7.45
CA ALA A 2 3.84 -0.82 -6.59
C ALA A 2 2.58 -0.87 -7.48
N GLY A 3 1.54 -1.56 -7.02
CA GLY A 3 0.31 -1.71 -7.78
C GLY A 3 -0.68 -2.66 -7.13
N ILE A 4 -1.52 -3.27 -7.97
CA ILE A 4 -2.53 -4.24 -7.55
C ILE A 4 -2.35 -5.57 -8.28
N GLU A 5 -2.74 -6.65 -7.63
CA GLU A 5 -3.06 -7.91 -8.27
C GLU A 5 -4.49 -8.30 -7.88
N VAL A 6 -5.32 -8.65 -8.85
CA VAL A 6 -6.69 -9.09 -8.59
C VAL A 6 -6.67 -10.59 -8.31
N ILE A 7 -7.00 -10.98 -7.08
CA ILE A 7 -7.11 -12.38 -6.65
C ILE A 7 -8.59 -12.68 -6.39
N GLY A 8 -9.19 -13.49 -7.25
CA GLY A 8 -10.65 -13.67 -7.27
C GLY A 8 -11.34 -12.36 -7.65
N ASN A 9 -12.15 -11.81 -6.74
CA ASN A 9 -12.84 -10.52 -6.91
C ASN A 9 -12.21 -9.40 -6.06
N THR A 10 -11.07 -9.65 -5.42
CA THR A 10 -10.45 -8.68 -4.49
C THR A 10 -9.17 -8.11 -5.07
N LYS A 11 -8.99 -6.79 -4.97
CA LYS A 11 -7.74 -6.12 -5.31
C LYS A 11 -6.76 -6.23 -4.14
N VAL A 12 -5.62 -6.86 -4.36
CA VAL A 12 -4.55 -6.99 -3.37
C VAL A 12 -3.45 -5.98 -3.68
N ALA A 13 -3.14 -5.11 -2.71
CA ALA A 13 -2.02 -4.20 -2.85
C ALA A 13 -0.70 -4.98 -2.82
N LYS A 14 0.16 -4.75 -3.81
CA LYS A 14 1.43 -5.49 -3.96
C LYS A 14 2.59 -4.58 -4.32
N ILE A 15 3.79 -5.05 -3.97
CA ILE A 15 5.05 -4.57 -4.54
C ILE A 15 5.69 -5.68 -5.38
N TRP A 16 6.42 -5.27 -6.42
CA TRP A 16 7.26 -6.17 -7.22
C TRP A 16 8.70 -5.68 -7.18
N LYS A 17 9.58 -6.59 -6.77
CA LYS A 17 11.05 -6.42 -6.80
C LYS A 17 11.63 -7.50 -7.71
N ASN A 18 12.17 -7.09 -8.86
CA ASN A 18 12.79 -8.00 -9.83
C ASN A 18 11.88 -9.18 -10.22
N GLY A 19 10.59 -8.89 -10.49
CA GLY A 19 9.59 -9.91 -10.84
C GLY A 19 8.99 -10.67 -9.65
N VAL A 20 9.58 -10.58 -8.45
CA VAL A 20 9.04 -11.21 -7.24
C VAL A 20 7.97 -10.31 -6.62
N ALA A 21 6.74 -10.82 -6.55
CA ALA A 21 5.60 -10.13 -5.95
C ALA A 21 5.57 -10.34 -4.43
N THR A 22 5.21 -9.30 -3.68
CA THR A 22 4.96 -9.37 -2.23
C THR A 22 3.64 -8.67 -1.93
N SER A 23 2.74 -9.36 -1.25
CA SER A 23 1.47 -8.78 -0.79
C SER A 23 1.70 -7.80 0.36
N LEU A 24 1.03 -6.65 0.29
CA LEU A 24 0.99 -5.64 1.35
C LEU A 24 -0.31 -5.69 2.15
N SER A 25 -1.38 -6.18 1.53
CA SER A 25 -2.68 -6.43 2.16
C SER A 25 -2.96 -7.94 2.24
N ASP A 26 -3.83 -8.33 3.16
CA ASP A 26 -4.18 -9.74 3.40
C ASP A 26 -5.13 -10.34 2.34
N GLY A 27 -5.68 -9.51 1.46
CA GLY A 27 -6.60 -9.93 0.40
C GLY A 27 -8.02 -10.20 0.88
N THR A 28 -8.39 -9.79 2.09
CA THR A 28 -9.76 -9.85 2.60
C THR A 28 -10.61 -8.64 2.19
N LYS A 29 -9.96 -7.55 1.75
CA LYS A 29 -10.56 -6.27 1.37
C LYS A 29 -9.81 -5.65 0.19
N ASP A 30 -10.48 -4.80 -0.58
CA ASP A 30 -9.83 -4.11 -1.68
C ASP A 30 -8.76 -3.15 -1.15
N ALA A 31 -7.55 -3.29 -1.67
CA ALA A 31 -6.44 -2.41 -1.41
C ALA A 31 -5.74 -2.02 -2.71
N SER A 32 -5.12 -0.85 -2.71
CA SER A 32 -4.34 -0.35 -3.85
C SER A 32 -3.08 0.33 -3.37
N ALA A 33 -1.94 -0.04 -3.95
CA ALA A 33 -0.68 0.66 -3.77
C ALA A 33 -0.41 1.56 -4.99
N TYR A 34 -0.11 2.84 -4.74
CA TYR A 34 0.04 3.86 -5.79
C TYR A 34 1.48 4.35 -5.95
N SER A 35 2.24 4.37 -4.88
CA SER A 35 3.60 4.90 -4.88
C SER A 35 4.50 4.08 -3.97
N VAL A 36 5.76 3.94 -4.37
CA VAL A 36 6.81 3.30 -3.57
C VAL A 36 8.03 4.22 -3.53
N PHE A 37 8.61 4.36 -2.34
CA PHE A 37 9.86 5.08 -2.09
C PHE A 37 10.78 4.19 -1.24
N VAL A 38 12.07 4.19 -1.55
CA VAL A 38 13.06 3.40 -0.83
C VAL A 38 14.10 4.34 -0.23
N SER A 39 14.35 4.21 1.08
CA SER A 39 15.37 4.96 1.81
C SER A 39 16.25 3.99 2.58
N GLY A 40 17.50 3.80 2.12
CA GLY A 40 18.37 2.76 2.69
C GLY A 40 17.72 1.38 2.59
N SER A 41 17.49 0.74 3.73
CA SER A 41 16.82 -0.57 3.84
C SER A 41 15.29 -0.48 3.92
N ASP A 42 14.74 0.71 4.15
CA ASP A 42 13.31 0.89 4.36
C ASP A 42 12.57 1.10 3.05
N VAL A 43 11.48 0.35 2.86
CA VAL A 43 10.55 0.46 1.74
C VAL A 43 9.24 1.05 2.26
N TYR A 44 8.85 2.17 1.69
CA TYR A 44 7.62 2.88 2.01
C TYR A 44 6.68 2.79 0.82
N VAL A 45 5.43 2.42 1.07
CA VAL A 45 4.40 2.34 0.03
C VAL A 45 3.19 3.14 0.47
N ALA A 46 2.74 4.08 -0.36
CA ALA A 46 1.50 4.81 -0.14
C ALA A 46 0.37 4.22 -0.97
N GLY A 47 -0.82 4.20 -0.37
CA GLY A 47 -2.02 3.76 -1.05
C GLY A 47 -3.26 3.87 -0.19
N LYS A 48 -4.18 2.95 -0.39
CA LYS A 48 -5.46 2.92 0.34
C LYS A 48 -5.98 1.48 0.49
N GLU A 49 -6.80 1.27 1.50
CA GLU A 49 -7.46 -0.01 1.78
C GLU A 49 -8.88 0.25 2.28
N GLU A 50 -9.82 -0.62 1.92
CA GLU A 50 -11.18 -0.55 2.43
C GLU A 50 -11.25 -0.83 3.94
N ALA A 51 -12.10 -0.06 4.62
CA ALA A 51 -12.39 -0.19 6.03
C ALA A 51 -13.90 0.01 6.24
N GLY A 52 -14.66 -1.06 6.04
CA GLY A 52 -16.13 -1.01 6.10
C GLY A 52 -16.69 -0.34 4.85
N SER A 53 -17.44 0.75 5.02
CA SER A 53 -18.05 1.53 3.92
C SER A 53 -17.17 2.64 3.35
N ILE A 54 -15.97 2.83 3.90
CA ILE A 54 -15.01 3.84 3.46
C ILE A 54 -13.71 3.20 2.99
N THR A 55 -12.90 3.97 2.28
CA THR A 55 -11.49 3.64 2.04
C THR A 55 -10.62 4.57 2.85
N ILE A 56 -9.55 4.05 3.44
CA ILE A 56 -8.62 4.86 4.24
C ILE A 56 -7.22 4.82 3.64
N ALA A 57 -6.53 5.95 3.71
CA ALA A 57 -5.14 6.07 3.33
C ALA A 57 -4.26 5.18 4.22
N LYS A 58 -3.36 4.44 3.56
CA LYS A 58 -2.41 3.52 4.19
C LYS A 58 -0.99 3.88 3.80
N LEU A 59 -0.08 3.75 4.77
CA LEU A 59 1.35 3.65 4.55
C LEU A 59 1.79 2.24 4.93
N TRP A 60 2.39 1.50 4.01
CA TRP A 60 3.08 0.27 4.33
C TRP A 60 4.58 0.54 4.44
N LYS A 61 5.14 0.37 5.64
CA LYS A 61 6.59 0.40 5.86
C LYS A 61 7.09 -1.03 6.05
N ASN A 62 7.94 -1.50 5.14
CA ASN A 62 8.47 -2.88 5.17
C ASN A 62 7.37 -3.94 5.33
N GLY A 63 6.23 -3.75 4.65
CA GLY A 63 5.06 -4.63 4.71
C GLY A 63 4.10 -4.39 5.88
N VAL A 64 4.47 -3.57 6.87
CA VAL A 64 3.60 -3.24 8.01
C VAL A 64 2.71 -2.05 7.67
N ALA A 65 1.40 -2.25 7.74
CA ALA A 65 0.40 -1.24 7.39
C ALA A 65 0.09 -0.29 8.56
N THR A 66 0.08 1.01 8.28
CA THR A 66 -0.39 2.07 9.20
C THR A 66 -1.47 2.89 8.52
N SER A 67 -2.60 3.10 9.20
CA SER A 67 -3.66 4.02 8.75
C SER A 67 -3.24 5.47 8.96
N LEU A 68 -3.38 6.31 7.94
CA LEU A 68 -3.03 7.73 8.00
C LEU A 68 -4.22 8.64 8.35
N SER A 69 -5.44 8.10 8.31
CA SER A 69 -6.67 8.81 8.70
C SER A 69 -7.71 7.85 9.26
N THR A 70 -8.75 8.41 9.87
CA THR A 70 -9.98 7.71 10.29
C THR A 70 -11.18 7.98 9.38
N ALA A 71 -11.08 8.97 8.49
CA ALA A 71 -12.11 9.32 7.51
C ALA A 71 -11.74 8.80 6.09
N ASN A 72 -12.71 8.87 5.17
CA ASN A 72 -12.53 8.47 3.77
C ASN A 72 -11.37 9.25 3.13
N SER A 73 -10.35 8.54 2.67
CA SER A 73 -9.12 9.13 2.14
C SER A 73 -8.32 8.16 1.27
N GLY A 74 -7.30 8.69 0.59
CA GLY A 74 -6.28 7.91 -0.11
C GLY A 74 -4.95 8.64 -0.15
N ALA A 75 -3.84 7.90 -0.06
CA ALA A 75 -2.50 8.45 -0.21
C ALA A 75 -1.96 8.08 -1.60
N LEU A 76 -1.74 9.07 -2.46
CA LEU A 76 -1.27 8.86 -3.84
C LEU A 76 0.25 8.83 -3.98
N GLY A 77 0.97 9.37 -2.99
CA GLY A 77 2.41 9.52 -3.01
C GLY A 77 3.01 9.36 -1.63
N VAL A 78 4.26 8.96 -1.59
CA VAL A 78 5.09 9.02 -0.38
C VAL A 78 6.40 9.74 -0.72
N PHE A 79 6.80 10.65 0.15
CA PHE A 79 8.10 11.29 0.14
C PHE A 79 8.71 11.12 1.52
N VAL A 80 9.99 10.79 1.57
CA VAL A 80 10.75 10.69 2.82
C VAL A 80 11.91 11.66 2.69
N LYS A 81 12.05 12.57 3.66
CA LYS A 81 13.17 13.51 3.70
C LYS A 81 14.46 12.70 3.87
N SER A 82 15.44 12.89 2.99
CA SER A 82 16.79 12.39 3.23
C SER A 82 17.37 13.10 4.45
N GLN A 83 18.14 12.37 5.26
CA GLN A 83 18.93 13.00 6.33
C GLN A 83 19.92 14.01 5.75
#